data_AF-A0A2X0PK96-F1
#
_entry.id   AF-A0A2X0PK96-F1
#
_cell.length_a   1.000
_cell.length_b   1.000
_cell.length_c   1.000
_cell.angle_alpha   90.00
_cell.angle_beta   90.00
_cell.angle_gamma   90.00
#
_symmetry.space_group_name_H-M   'P 1'
#
loop_
_entity.id
_entity.type
_entity.pdbx_description
1 polymer ?
#
loop_
_entity_poly.entity_id
_entity_poly.type
_entity_poly.pdbx_seq_one_letter_code
_entity_poly.pdbx_strand_id
1 'polypeptide(L)' 'MSSLNHCIKFELDIKDENIVFKDYFYKSIKLQKHKIYEAELIQPACPFCGSLALLHNGHLIANI' A
#
# COMPACT_ATOMS: atom_id res chain seq x y z
N MET A 1 -17.17 -3.12 0.57
CA MET A 1 -16.07 -2.13 0.50
C MET A 1 -16.57 -0.83 1.10
N SER A 2 -15.83 -0.23 2.03
CA SER A 2 -16.27 0.98 2.74
C SER A 2 -16.23 2.21 1.82
N SER A 3 -17.13 3.17 2.05
CA SER A 3 -17.12 4.48 1.37
C SER A 3 -15.78 5.21 1.55
N LEU A 4 -15.16 5.04 2.71
CA LEU A 4 -13.89 5.65 3.08
C LEU A 4 -12.75 5.31 2.10
N ASN A 5 -12.61 4.04 1.70
CA ASN A 5 -11.56 3.62 0.78
C ASN A 5 -11.71 4.29 -0.60
N HIS A 6 -12.93 4.39 -1.12
CA HIS A 6 -13.18 5.04 -2.40
C HIS A 6 -12.96 6.56 -2.32
N CYS A 7 -13.39 7.20 -1.24
CA CYS A 7 -13.17 8.63 -1.03
C CYS A 7 -11.66 8.98 -0.97
N ILE A 8 -10.87 8.21 -0.22
CA ILE A 8 -9.43 8.45 -0.10
C ILE A 8 -8.72 8.22 -1.44
N LYS A 9 -9.03 7.13 -2.15
CA LYS A 9 -8.46 6.86 -3.48
C LYS A 9 -8.76 7.98 -4.47
N PHE A 10 -9.99 8.50 -4.45
CA PHE A 10 -10.38 9.63 -5.27
C PHE A 10 -9.62 10.91 -4.91
N GLU A 11 -9.53 11.25 -3.61
CA GLU A 11 -8.82 12.44 -3.12
C GLU A 11 -7.32 12.43 -3.48
N LEU A 12 -6.72 11.23 -3.55
CA LEU A 12 -5.28 11.05 -3.81
C LEU A 12 -4.94 10.62 -5.25
N ASP A 13 -5.93 10.51 -6.15
CA ASP A 13 -5.80 9.96 -7.51
C ASP A 13 -5.07 8.59 -7.57
N ILE A 14 -5.36 7.72 -6.61
CA ILE A 14 -4.78 6.37 -6.54
C ILE A 14 -5.67 5.39 -7.30
N LYS A 15 -5.13 4.78 -8.35
CA LYS A 15 -5.82 3.81 -9.21
C LYS A 15 -5.52 2.35 -8.89
N ASP A 16 -4.55 2.08 -8.02
CA ASP A 16 -4.19 0.71 -7.66
C ASP A 16 -5.31 0.05 -6.86
N GLU A 17 -5.84 -1.06 -7.39
CA GLU A 17 -6.91 -1.83 -6.77
C GLU A 17 -6.41 -2.62 -5.56
N ASN A 18 -5.13 -2.96 -5.54
CA ASN A 18 -4.51 -3.78 -4.49
C ASN A 18 -4.29 -3.01 -3.18
N ILE A 19 -4.27 -1.68 -3.23
CA ILE A 19 -4.16 -0.85 -2.03
C ILE A 19 -5.56 -0.67 -1.42
N VAL A 20 -5.74 -1.06 -0.17
CA VAL A 20 -6.99 -0.89 0.57
C VAL A 20 -6.77 0.02 1.77
N PHE A 21 -7.36 1.21 1.74
CA PHE A 21 -7.34 2.13 2.87
C PHE A 21 -8.29 1.66 3.97
N LYS A 22 -7.77 1.59 5.19
CA LYS A 22 -8.50 1.15 6.38
C LYS A 22 -8.96 2.31 7.22
N ASP A 23 -8.08 3.28 7.45
CA ASP A 23 -8.33 4.41 8.34
C ASP A 23 -7.46 5.62 7.98
N TYR A 24 -7.67 6.73 8.67
CA TYR A 24 -6.75 7.87 8.69
C TYR A 24 -6.70 8.50 10.08
N PHE A 25 -5.57 9.10 10.41
CA PHE A 25 -5.39 9.84 11.65
C PHE A 25 -4.50 11.06 11.44
N TYR A 26 -4.51 11.99 12.38
CA TYR A 26 -3.60 13.13 12.34
C TYR A 26 -2.36 12.87 13.18
N LYS A 27 -1.18 13.20 12.65
CA LYS A 27 0.09 13.12 13.37
C LYS A 27 0.88 14.41 13.20
N SER A 28 1.54 14.87 14.27
CA SER A 28 2.48 15.98 14.18
C SER A 28 3.84 15.45 13.75
N ILE A 29 4.38 15.97 12.65
CA ILE A 29 5.70 15.64 12.11
C ILE A 29 6.41 16.97 11.85
N LYS A 30 7.59 17.17 12.44
CA LYS A 30 8.36 18.43 12.34
C LYS A 30 7.51 19.68 12.67
N LEU A 31 6.74 19.62 13.77
CA LEU A 31 5.84 20.68 14.23
C LEU A 31 4.66 21.01 13.29
N GLN A 32 4.46 20.24 12.22
CA GLN A 32 3.33 20.41 11.30
C GLN A 32 2.35 19.24 11.43
N LYS A 33 1.05 19.55 11.42
CA LYS A 33 -0.02 18.55 11.50
C LYS A 33 -0.26 17.94 10.11
N HIS A 34 -0.10 16.63 10.01
CA HIS A 34 -0.29 15.87 8.78
C HIS A 34 -1.47 14.92 8.94
N LYS A 35 -2.26 14.77 7.88
CA LYS A 35 -3.26 13.69 7.75
C LYS A 35 -2.52 12.46 7.22
N ILE A 36 -2.51 11.38 7.99
CA ILE A 36 -1.85 10.12 7.68
C ILE A 36 -2.94 9.12 7.33
N TYR A 37 -2.80 8.48 6.16
CA TYR A 37 -3.71 7.44 5.71
C TYR A 37 -3.07 6.07 5.96
N GLU A 38 -3.82 5.17 6.57
CA GLU A 38 -3.41 3.79 6.79
C GLU A 38 -4.02 2.90 5.71
N ALA A 39 -3.17 2.12 5.04
CA ALA A 39 -3.57 1.20 3.99
C ALA A 39 -2.84 -0.13 4.09
N GLU A 40 -3.49 -1.17 3.59
CA GLU A 40 -2.92 -2.48 3.37
C GLU A 40 -2.71 -2.70 1.87
N LEU A 41 -1.54 -3.22 1.50
CA LEU A 41 -1.27 -3.69 0.14
C LEU A 41 -1.63 -5.18 0.08
N ILE A 42 -2.70 -5.50 -0.64
CA ILE A 42 -3.13 -6.88 -0.91
C ILE A 42 -2.44 -7.34 -2.19
N GLN A 43 -1.31 -8.02 -2.05
CA GLN A 43 -0.56 -8.51 -3.19
C GLN A 43 -0.31 -10.01 -3.03
N PRO A 44 -0.88 -10.87 -3.90
CA PRO A 44 -0.77 -12.32 -3.76
C PRO A 44 0.64 -12.83 -4.05
N ALA A 45 1.40 -12.10 -4.87
CA ALA A 45 2.75 -12.45 -5.29
C ALA A 45 3.54 -11.18 -5.68
N CYS A 46 4.86 -11.23 -5.58
CA CYS A 46 5.73 -10.16 -6.05
C CYS A 46 5.44 -9.86 -7.55
N PRO A 47 5.19 -8.60 -7.94
CA PRO A 47 4.79 -8.26 -9.30
C PRO A 47 5.95 -8.40 -10.28
N PHE A 48 7.20 -8.51 -9.79
CA PHE A 48 8.39 -8.65 -10.61
C PHE A 48 8.79 -10.12 -10.84
N CYS A 49 8.79 -10.95 -9.79
CA CYS A 49 9.29 -12.33 -9.87
C CYS A 49 8.23 -13.42 -9.59
N GLY A 50 6.99 -13.04 -9.26
CA GLY A 50 5.92 -14.00 -8.96
C GLY A 50 6.08 -14.74 -7.61
N SER A 51 7.08 -14.38 -6.79
CA SER A 51 7.28 -14.97 -5.48
C SER A 51 6.08 -14.72 -4.56
N LEU A 52 5.52 -15.77 -3.96
CA LEU A 52 4.49 -15.65 -2.92
C LEU A 52 5.07 -15.09 -1.59
N ALA A 53 6.39 -15.21 -1.40
CA ALA A 53 7.09 -14.56 -0.30
C ALA A 53 7.47 -13.13 -0.70
N LEU A 54 6.70 -12.15 -0.24
CA LEU A 54 6.94 -10.72 -0.47
C LEU A 54 8.20 -10.21 0.26
N LEU A 55 8.55 -10.83 1.39
CA LEU A 55 9.82 -10.61 2.08
C LEU A 55 10.91 -11.45 1.40
N HIS A 56 11.41 -10.96 0.28
CA HIS A 56 12.54 -11.53 -0.41
C HIS A 56 13.82 -10.79 0.02
N ASN A 57 14.86 -11.50 0.46
CA ASN A 57 16.16 -10.91 0.82
C ASN A 57 16.97 -10.41 -0.41
N GLY A 58 16.29 -10.03 -1.50
CA GLY A 58 16.92 -9.50 -2.72
C GLY A 58 17.66 -10.48 -3.65
N HIS A 59 17.71 -11.79 -3.36
CA HIS A 59 18.45 -12.77 -4.18
C HIS A 59 17.58 -13.56 -5.19
N LEU A 60 17.37 -13.04 -6.40
CA LEU A 60 16.80 -13.85 -7.48
C LEU A 60 17.88 -14.80 -8.01
N ILE A 61 17.82 -16.10 -7.67
CA ILE A 61 18.57 -17.15 -8.37
C ILE A 61 17.63 -17.77 -9.40
N ALA A 62 17.68 -17.29 -10.63
CA ALA A 62 17.04 -17.96 -11.76
C ALA A 62 18.04 -18.95 -12.37
N ASN A 63 17.75 -20.24 -12.31
CA ASN A 63 18.42 -21.24 -13.15
C ASN A 63 17.81 -21.14 -14.54
N ILE A 64 18.48 -20.42 -15.44
CA ILE A 64 18.26 -20.53 -16.89
C ILE A 64 19.08 -21.72 -17.39
#